data_AF-A0A7L2UQ47-F1
#
_entry.id   AF-A0A7L2UQ47-F1
#
_cell.length_a   1.000
_cell.length_b   1.000
_cell.length_c   1.000
_cell.angle_alpha   90.00
_cell.angle_beta   90.00
_cell.angle_gamma   90.00
#
_symmetry.space_group_name_H-M   'P 1'
#
loop_
_entity.id
_entity.type
_entity.pdbx_description
1 polymer ?
#
loop_
_entity_poly.entity_id
_entity_poly.type
_entity_poly.pdbx_seq_one_letter_code
_entity_poly.pdbx_strand_id
1 'polypeptide(L)'
;MRAVIALAAALGSLLLGGCLLRLGGQQPLRARCWEDDGGVAAVTPKVVRALGSPLPSLPQTENRTTVNKNGIYQFEQASKCKAIQDNILSSSIKKKRYSEDYYLHIVTKLQNCTWIRRPEESTKFRSELASCCDAVHNFIASQNNTPLGSNMSYEVDSKKTILITEDIFKMLPVSSPLSVYPFKTCAVVGNGGILKNSSCGAEIDHSDFVFRCNLPPTTGSISKDVGNKTNLVTVNPSIIAQK
;
A
#
# COMPACT_ATOMS: atom_id res chain seq x y z
N MET A 1 -7.11 -34.16 -36.85
CA MET A 1 -6.27 -33.72 -35.71
C MET A 1 -6.22 -34.83 -34.67
N ARG A 2 -5.15 -35.64 -34.66
CA ARG A 2 -4.71 -36.62 -33.63
C ARG A 2 -3.87 -37.69 -34.34
N ALA A 3 -2.61 -37.36 -34.66
CA ALA A 3 -1.58 -38.33 -35.08
C ALA A 3 -0.17 -37.72 -35.31
N VAL A 4 0.06 -36.41 -35.10
CA VAL A 4 1.36 -35.77 -35.47
C VAL A 4 2.09 -35.12 -34.27
N ILE A 5 1.59 -35.26 -33.04
CA ILE A 5 2.22 -34.62 -31.85
C ILE A 5 3.10 -35.60 -31.04
N ALA A 6 3.18 -36.87 -31.43
CA ALA A 6 3.90 -37.89 -30.64
C ALA A 6 5.40 -38.07 -30.98
N LEU A 7 5.98 -37.26 -31.87
CA LEU A 7 7.37 -37.48 -32.35
C LEU A 7 8.37 -36.34 -32.06
N ALA A 8 7.98 -35.26 -31.40
CA ALA A 8 8.91 -34.19 -31.00
C ALA A 8 9.30 -34.22 -29.50
N ALA A 9 8.83 -35.21 -28.74
CA ALA A 9 9.13 -35.37 -27.31
C ALA A 9 10.35 -36.27 -27.00
N ALA A 10 11.07 -36.74 -28.03
CA ALA A 10 12.12 -37.75 -27.86
C ALA A 10 13.56 -37.27 -28.19
N LEU A 11 13.78 -36.00 -28.56
CA LEU A 11 15.11 -35.50 -28.94
C LEU A 11 15.60 -34.26 -28.18
N GLY A 12 14.91 -33.83 -27.13
CA GLY A 12 15.35 -32.73 -26.25
C GLY A 12 16.03 -33.16 -24.94
N SER A 13 16.04 -34.46 -24.64
CA SER A 13 16.44 -35.00 -23.32
C SER A 13 17.91 -35.45 -23.24
N LEU A 14 18.78 -35.02 -24.17
CA LEU A 14 20.17 -35.48 -24.26
C LEU A 14 21.25 -34.39 -24.11
N LEU A 15 20.92 -33.21 -23.58
CA LEU A 15 21.91 -32.12 -23.42
C LEU A 15 21.98 -31.43 -22.04
N LEU A 16 21.53 -32.06 -20.96
CA LEU A 16 21.80 -31.55 -19.58
C LEU A 16 22.18 -32.64 -18.57
N GLY A 17 22.52 -33.85 -19.03
CA GLY A 17 23.06 -34.95 -18.23
C GLY A 17 24.58 -34.87 -17.99
N GLY A 18 25.14 -33.67 -17.90
CA GLY A 18 26.59 -33.43 -17.92
C GLY A 18 27.05 -32.29 -17.03
N CYS A 19 26.58 -32.21 -15.79
CA CYS A 19 27.18 -31.31 -14.78
C CYS A 19 26.90 -31.73 -13.32
N LEU A 20 26.76 -33.03 -13.08
CA LEU A 20 26.82 -33.60 -11.73
C LEU A 20 27.89 -34.67 -11.71
N LEU A 21 29.10 -34.28 -11.27
CA LEU A 21 29.99 -35.01 -10.35
C LEU A 21 31.40 -34.39 -10.38
N ARG A 22 31.92 -34.11 -9.17
CA ARG A 22 33.21 -33.47 -8.77
C ARG A 22 33.07 -31.95 -8.55
N LEU A 23 33.20 -31.38 -7.34
CA LEU A 23 33.82 -31.79 -6.09
C LEU A 23 33.06 -31.19 -4.89
N GLY A 24 33.02 -31.94 -3.78
CA GLY A 24 32.46 -31.50 -2.51
C GLY A 24 33.39 -30.58 -1.70
N GLY A 25 32.77 -29.82 -0.80
CA GLY A 25 33.40 -29.06 0.28
C GLY A 25 32.31 -28.50 1.19
N GLN A 26 32.34 -28.88 2.47
CA GLN A 26 31.30 -28.64 3.49
C GLN A 26 31.31 -27.23 4.11
N GLN A 27 30.13 -26.88 4.65
CA GLN A 27 29.78 -25.98 5.77
C GLN A 27 29.18 -24.58 5.51
N PRO A 28 28.22 -24.15 6.38
CA PRO A 28 27.17 -23.20 6.04
C PRO A 28 27.44 -21.78 6.57
N LEU A 29 27.09 -20.75 5.79
CA LEU A 29 27.10 -19.36 6.24
C LEU A 29 25.68 -18.78 6.28
N ARG A 30 25.10 -18.91 7.49
CA ARG A 30 24.34 -17.92 8.27
C ARG A 30 23.91 -16.64 7.53
N ALA A 31 22.60 -16.48 7.36
CA ALA A 31 21.94 -15.21 7.03
C ALA A 31 22.28 -14.15 8.09
N ARG A 32 22.78 -12.98 7.65
CA ARG A 32 22.85 -11.76 8.47
C ARG A 32 21.62 -10.91 8.19
N CYS A 33 20.75 -10.78 9.18
CA CYS A 33 19.85 -9.64 9.32
C CYS A 33 20.71 -8.37 9.44
N TRP A 34 20.26 -7.28 8.82
CA TRP A 34 20.77 -5.97 9.17
C TRP A 34 20.00 -5.48 10.40
N GLU A 35 20.75 -5.33 11.49
CA GLU A 35 20.35 -4.63 12.71
C GLU A 35 20.36 -3.12 12.47
N ASP A 36 19.39 -2.49 13.12
CA ASP A 36 19.23 -1.04 13.29
C ASP A 36 20.30 -0.55 14.25
N ASP A 37 21.06 0.47 13.87
CA ASP A 37 21.99 1.17 14.77
C ASP A 37 21.68 2.67 14.75
N GLY A 38 21.12 3.13 15.87
CA GLY A 38 20.95 4.54 16.17
C GLY A 38 22.30 5.18 16.51
N GLY A 39 22.69 6.18 15.71
CA GLY A 39 23.81 7.07 16.00
C GLY A 39 23.31 8.52 16.15
N VAL A 40 23.17 8.96 17.39
CA VAL A 40 22.87 10.34 17.77
C VAL A 40 24.10 11.22 17.49
N ALA A 41 23.94 12.27 16.68
CA ALA A 41 24.88 13.39 16.62
C ALA A 41 24.22 14.64 17.22
N ALA A 42 24.89 15.20 18.23
CA ALA A 42 24.45 16.29 19.08
C ALA A 42 24.51 17.66 18.38
N VAL A 43 23.46 18.47 18.55
CA VAL A 43 23.53 19.94 18.48
C VAL A 43 22.76 20.49 19.68
N THR A 44 23.48 21.12 20.60
CA THR A 44 22.97 21.81 21.80
C THR A 44 22.23 23.10 21.45
N PRO A 45 21.28 23.53 22.30
CA PRO A 45 21.46 24.83 22.95
C PRO A 45 21.21 24.81 24.46
N LYS A 46 22.09 25.54 25.18
CA LYS A 46 21.96 25.92 26.59
C LYS A 46 20.85 26.96 26.75
N VAL A 47 19.90 26.77 27.68
CA VAL A 47 19.50 27.76 28.71
C VAL A 47 18.92 26.99 29.90
N VAL A 48 19.54 27.15 31.06
CA VAL A 48 19.08 26.68 32.36
C VAL A 48 18.15 27.74 32.96
N ARG A 49 16.98 27.34 33.48
CA ARG A 49 16.37 28.05 34.60
C ARG A 49 15.78 27.03 35.58
N ALA A 50 16.41 26.98 36.74
CA ALA A 50 16.03 26.19 37.88
C ALA A 50 14.76 26.74 38.55
N LEU A 51 13.90 25.84 39.01
CA LEU A 51 12.97 26.04 40.12
C LEU A 51 12.87 24.70 40.84
N GLY A 52 13.44 24.65 42.04
CA GLY A 52 13.53 23.45 42.85
C GLY A 52 12.25 23.13 43.62
N SER A 53 12.10 21.86 44.01
CA SER A 53 11.43 21.38 45.22
C SER A 53 11.69 19.86 45.38
N PRO A 54 11.67 19.33 46.62
CA PRO A 54 12.45 18.15 47.00
C PRO A 54 11.75 16.80 46.77
N LEU A 55 12.58 15.75 46.75
CA LEU A 55 12.24 14.33 46.73
C LEU A 55 11.25 13.96 47.86
N PRO A 56 10.17 13.22 47.56
CA PRO A 56 9.50 12.37 48.55
C PRO A 56 10.14 10.98 48.51
N SER A 57 10.50 10.50 49.70
CA SER A 57 10.95 9.15 50.04
C SER A 57 10.08 8.04 49.46
N LEU A 58 10.73 6.94 49.04
CA LEU A 58 10.12 5.62 48.86
C LEU A 58 9.32 5.22 50.12
N PRO A 59 8.10 4.68 49.95
CA PRO A 59 7.62 3.63 50.82
C PRO A 59 7.43 2.35 50.01
N GLN A 60 8.24 1.38 50.39
CA GLN A 60 7.86 0.01 50.71
C GLN A 60 7.06 -0.81 49.69
N THR A 61 7.69 -1.92 49.33
CA THR A 61 7.17 -3.12 48.69
C THR A 61 5.82 -3.54 49.29
N GLU A 62 4.73 -3.20 48.62
CA GLU A 62 3.46 -3.90 48.76
C GLU A 62 3.23 -4.73 47.49
N ASN A 63 3.20 -6.06 47.67
CA ASN A 63 2.77 -7.01 46.67
C ASN A 63 1.29 -6.76 46.34
N ARG A 64 1.04 -5.95 45.32
CA ARG A 64 -0.28 -5.80 44.72
C ARG A 64 -0.26 -6.47 43.37
N THR A 65 -0.96 -7.59 43.25
CA THR A 65 -1.48 -8.12 41.97
C THR A 65 -2.48 -7.11 41.41
N THR A 66 -2.01 -5.93 41.02
CA THR A 66 -2.75 -5.05 40.10
C THR A 66 -2.62 -5.67 38.73
N VAL A 67 -3.51 -6.62 38.47
CA VAL A 67 -3.88 -7.03 37.13
C VAL A 67 -4.06 -5.74 36.32
N ASN A 68 -3.21 -5.54 35.31
CA ASN A 68 -3.22 -4.37 34.45
C ASN A 68 -4.55 -4.33 33.69
N LYS A 69 -5.56 -3.67 34.27
CA LYS A 69 -6.93 -3.59 33.74
C LYS A 69 -6.94 -3.00 32.32
N ASN A 70 -6.02 -2.09 32.01
CA ASN A 70 -5.85 -1.53 30.68
C ASN A 70 -5.30 -2.55 29.69
N GLY A 71 -4.33 -3.36 30.12
CA GLY A 71 -3.79 -4.47 29.33
C GLY A 71 -4.81 -5.58 29.07
N ILE A 72 -5.65 -5.92 30.07
CA ILE A 72 -6.74 -6.89 29.91
C ILE A 72 -7.81 -6.36 28.95
N TYR A 73 -8.23 -5.10 29.12
CA TYR A 73 -9.24 -4.49 28.25
C TYR A 73 -8.76 -4.40 26.78
N GLN A 74 -7.51 -4.00 26.56
CA GLN A 74 -6.92 -3.98 25.22
C GLN A 74 -6.78 -5.38 24.61
N PHE A 75 -6.38 -6.38 25.41
CA PHE A 75 -6.27 -7.76 24.96
C PHE A 75 -7.64 -8.36 24.61
N GLU A 76 -8.67 -8.08 25.41
CA GLU A 76 -10.05 -8.52 25.18
C GLU A 76 -10.67 -7.83 23.94
N GLN A 77 -10.32 -6.57 23.71
CA GLN A 77 -10.76 -5.86 22.51
C GLN A 77 -10.05 -6.36 21.25
N ALA A 78 -8.74 -6.64 21.33
CA ALA A 78 -7.97 -7.23 20.23
C ALA A 78 -8.48 -8.64 19.86
N SER A 79 -8.84 -9.47 20.85
CA SER A 79 -9.37 -10.82 20.60
C SER A 79 -10.77 -10.77 19.96
N LYS A 80 -11.64 -9.83 20.38
CA LYS A 80 -12.95 -9.58 19.75
C LYS A 80 -12.79 -9.13 18.29
N CYS A 81 -11.86 -8.22 18.01
CA CYS A 81 -11.59 -7.73 16.66
C CYS A 81 -11.06 -8.84 15.73
N LYS A 82 -10.18 -9.71 16.25
CA LYS A 82 -9.70 -10.89 15.50
C LYS A 82 -10.85 -11.86 15.19
N ALA A 83 -11.72 -12.14 16.15
CA ALA A 83 -12.89 -13.00 15.93
C ALA A 83 -13.87 -12.44 14.90
N ILE A 84 -14.08 -11.12 14.88
CA ILE A 84 -14.90 -10.46 13.85
C ILE A 84 -14.25 -10.65 12.47
N GLN A 85 -12.95 -10.45 12.36
CA GLN A 85 -12.20 -10.61 11.11
C GLN A 85 -12.29 -12.05 10.57
N ASP A 86 -12.10 -13.06 11.42
CA ASP A 86 -12.16 -14.48 11.03
C ASP A 86 -13.57 -14.90 10.61
N ASN A 87 -14.60 -14.37 11.26
CA ASN A 87 -16.01 -14.60 10.90
C ASN A 87 -16.38 -13.96 9.55
N ILE A 88 -15.85 -12.77 9.24
CA ILE A 88 -16.05 -12.13 7.93
C ILE A 88 -15.35 -12.93 6.84
N LEU A 89 -14.10 -13.34 7.05
CA LEU A 89 -13.33 -14.10 6.07
C LEU A 89 -13.98 -15.45 5.75
N SER A 90 -14.45 -16.16 6.78
CA SER A 90 -15.12 -17.45 6.62
C SER A 90 -16.52 -17.35 6.01
N SER A 91 -17.23 -16.23 6.19
CA SER A 91 -18.56 -16.02 5.61
C SER A 91 -18.51 -15.47 4.18
N SER A 92 -17.52 -14.63 3.85
CA SER A 92 -17.33 -14.07 2.50
C SER A 92 -17.11 -15.14 1.44
N ILE A 93 -16.59 -16.31 1.84
CA ILE A 93 -16.43 -17.50 0.99
C ILE A 93 -17.80 -18.13 0.63
N LYS A 94 -18.86 -17.86 1.40
CA LYS A 94 -20.14 -18.60 1.35
C LYS A 94 -21.31 -17.84 0.70
N LYS A 95 -21.24 -16.52 0.46
CA LYS A 95 -22.35 -15.74 -0.14
C LYS A 95 -21.86 -14.67 -1.13
N LYS A 96 -22.58 -14.54 -2.26
CA LYS A 96 -22.33 -13.51 -3.29
C LYS A 96 -22.93 -12.13 -2.97
N ARG A 97 -23.89 -12.02 -2.05
CA ARG A 97 -24.55 -10.74 -1.68
C ARG A 97 -25.09 -10.76 -0.25
N TYR A 98 -24.93 -9.63 0.45
CA TYR A 98 -25.44 -9.38 1.80
C TYR A 98 -26.43 -8.21 1.79
N SER A 99 -27.28 -8.11 2.81
CA SER A 99 -28.15 -6.95 3.01
C SER A 99 -27.33 -5.72 3.41
N GLU A 100 -27.87 -4.53 3.17
CA GLU A 100 -27.25 -3.26 3.58
C GLU A 100 -27.02 -3.22 5.09
N ASP A 101 -28.02 -3.63 5.88
CA ASP A 101 -27.93 -3.73 7.34
C ASP A 101 -26.77 -4.62 7.80
N TYR A 102 -26.48 -5.70 7.07
CA TYR A 102 -25.35 -6.56 7.39
C TYR A 102 -24.03 -5.81 7.24
N TYR A 103 -23.86 -5.03 6.17
CA TYR A 103 -22.65 -4.23 5.99
C TYR A 103 -22.52 -3.14 7.06
N LEU A 104 -23.61 -2.42 7.35
CA LEU A 104 -23.61 -1.38 8.39
C LEU A 104 -23.24 -1.97 9.77
N HIS A 105 -23.80 -3.13 10.11
CA HIS A 105 -23.48 -3.83 11.36
C HIS A 105 -22.01 -4.22 11.45
N ILE A 106 -21.45 -4.78 10.36
CA ILE A 106 -20.04 -5.18 10.31
C ILE A 106 -19.12 -3.97 10.40
N VAL A 107 -19.38 -2.91 9.64
CA VAL A 107 -18.57 -1.69 9.65
C VAL A 107 -18.60 -1.05 11.04
N THR A 108 -19.76 -0.94 11.66
CA THR A 108 -19.91 -0.38 13.03
C THR A 108 -19.08 -1.18 14.05
N LYS A 109 -19.08 -2.52 13.94
CA LYS A 109 -18.26 -3.36 14.82
C LYS A 109 -16.77 -3.17 14.59
N LEU A 110 -16.35 -3.04 13.32
CA LEU A 110 -14.95 -2.84 12.95
C LEU A 110 -14.43 -1.45 13.31
N GLN A 111 -15.28 -0.42 13.35
CA GLN A 111 -14.91 0.94 13.77
C GLN A 111 -14.40 0.98 15.22
N ASN A 112 -14.82 0.03 16.06
CA ASN A 112 -14.33 -0.09 17.43
C ASN A 112 -12.97 -0.80 17.53
N CYS A 113 -12.40 -1.23 16.40
CA CYS A 113 -11.12 -1.91 16.34
C CYS A 113 -10.03 -0.93 15.88
N THR A 114 -8.98 -0.80 16.69
CA THR A 114 -7.79 -0.06 16.27
C THR A 114 -7.13 -0.77 15.10
N TRP A 115 -6.95 -0.06 13.98
CA TRP A 115 -6.21 -0.58 12.85
C TRP A 115 -4.72 -0.67 13.18
N ILE A 116 -4.10 -1.80 12.82
CA ILE A 116 -2.67 -2.04 13.02
C ILE A 116 -2.08 -2.50 11.69
N ARG A 117 -1.04 -1.78 11.23
CA ARG A 117 -0.31 -2.15 10.01
C ARG A 117 0.36 -3.51 10.19
N ARG A 118 0.16 -4.41 9.21
CA ARG A 118 0.86 -5.69 9.11
C ARG A 118 1.79 -5.68 7.88
N PRO A 119 3.11 -5.43 8.06
CA PRO A 119 4.05 -5.30 6.95
C PRO A 119 4.19 -6.56 6.09
N GLU A 120 4.09 -7.74 6.71
CA GLU A 120 4.19 -9.03 6.02
C GLU A 120 3.03 -9.22 5.03
N GLU A 121 1.78 -9.03 5.48
CA GLU A 121 0.59 -9.09 4.62
C GLU A 121 0.64 -8.05 3.51
N SER A 122 1.10 -6.83 3.82
CA SER A 122 1.27 -5.77 2.82
C SER A 122 2.29 -6.17 1.74
N THR A 123 3.37 -6.84 2.15
CA THR A 123 4.42 -7.32 1.24
C THR A 123 3.91 -8.47 0.39
N LYS A 124 3.19 -9.43 0.99
CA LYS A 124 2.56 -10.54 0.28
C LYS A 124 1.58 -10.04 -0.79
N PHE A 125 0.68 -9.14 -0.43
CA PHE A 125 -0.28 -8.55 -1.37
C PHE A 125 0.42 -7.82 -2.53
N ARG A 126 1.51 -7.09 -2.24
CA ARG A 126 2.31 -6.43 -3.28
C ARG A 126 2.96 -7.44 -4.24
N SER A 127 3.45 -8.57 -3.73
CA SER A 127 3.99 -9.65 -4.57
C SER A 127 2.91 -10.32 -5.43
N GLU A 128 1.72 -10.54 -4.87
CA GLU A 128 0.57 -11.07 -5.63
C GLU A 128 0.16 -10.12 -6.75
N LEU A 129 0.07 -8.82 -6.49
CA LEU A 129 -0.19 -7.82 -7.53
C LEU A 129 0.89 -7.80 -8.62
N ALA A 130 2.17 -7.82 -8.22
CA ALA A 130 3.28 -7.84 -9.18
C ALA A 130 3.32 -9.10 -10.04
N SER A 131 2.71 -10.20 -9.58
CA SER A 131 2.63 -11.46 -10.33
C SER A 131 1.65 -11.40 -11.52
N CYS A 132 0.63 -10.54 -11.46
CA CYS A 132 -0.34 -10.39 -12.55
C CYS A 132 0.05 -9.27 -13.53
N CYS A 133 0.67 -8.22 -13.00
CA CYS A 133 0.59 -6.91 -13.62
C CYS A 133 1.86 -6.08 -13.33
N ASP A 134 2.48 -5.55 -14.37
CA ASP A 134 3.58 -4.60 -14.23
C ASP A 134 3.04 -3.17 -14.10
N ALA A 135 2.57 -2.82 -12.91
CA ALA A 135 2.08 -1.48 -12.62
C ALA A 135 3.20 -0.42 -12.68
N VAL A 136 4.45 -0.80 -12.44
CA VAL A 136 5.58 0.16 -12.45
C VAL A 136 5.79 0.69 -13.86
N HIS A 137 5.72 -0.19 -14.85
CA HIS A 137 5.91 0.17 -16.25
C HIS A 137 4.63 0.62 -16.95
N ASN A 138 3.47 0.06 -16.62
CA ASN A 138 2.23 0.26 -17.39
C ASN A 138 1.24 1.27 -16.79
N PHE A 139 1.51 1.83 -15.60
CA PHE A 139 0.58 2.78 -14.96
C PHE A 139 0.44 4.11 -15.72
N ILE A 140 1.53 4.60 -16.33
CA ILE A 140 1.53 5.82 -17.14
C ILE A 140 1.98 5.47 -18.56
N ALA A 141 1.18 5.85 -19.56
CA ALA A 141 1.61 5.77 -20.95
C ALA A 141 2.87 6.62 -21.15
N SER A 142 3.90 6.03 -21.74
CA SER A 142 5.21 6.63 -21.96
C SER A 142 5.73 6.23 -23.33
N GLN A 143 6.71 6.96 -23.84
CA GLN A 143 7.33 6.65 -25.13
C GLN A 143 7.94 5.24 -25.14
N ASN A 144 8.45 4.77 -24.00
CA ASN A 144 9.01 3.42 -23.86
C ASN A 144 7.96 2.30 -23.95
N ASN A 145 6.73 2.54 -23.48
CA ASN A 145 5.68 1.50 -23.42
C ASN A 145 4.58 1.67 -24.49
N THR A 146 4.58 2.79 -25.21
CA THR A 146 3.56 3.16 -26.19
C THR A 146 4.24 3.64 -27.49
N PRO A 147 4.61 2.72 -28.41
CA PRO A 147 5.36 3.08 -29.62
C PRO A 147 4.57 3.97 -30.59
N LEU A 148 5.27 4.85 -31.31
CA LEU A 148 4.70 5.64 -32.40
C LEU A 148 4.05 4.73 -33.46
N GLY A 149 2.84 5.09 -33.91
CA GLY A 149 2.06 4.33 -34.89
C GLY A 149 1.33 3.12 -34.33
N SER A 150 1.44 2.84 -33.03
CA SER A 150 0.63 1.80 -32.36
C SER A 150 -0.82 2.25 -32.14
N ASN A 151 -1.73 1.30 -31.97
CA ASN A 151 -3.13 1.55 -31.59
C ASN A 151 -3.36 1.18 -30.13
N MET A 152 -3.88 2.12 -29.35
CA MET A 152 -4.27 1.91 -27.96
C MET A 152 -5.78 1.74 -27.86
N SER A 153 -6.27 0.64 -27.28
CA SER A 153 -7.70 0.39 -27.09
C SER A 153 -8.22 1.01 -25.79
N TYR A 154 -9.48 1.46 -25.78
CA TYR A 154 -10.15 1.82 -24.54
C TYR A 154 -10.48 0.56 -23.73
N GLU A 155 -10.27 0.60 -22.41
CA GLU A 155 -10.53 -0.54 -21.52
C GLU A 155 -12.01 -0.94 -21.48
N VAL A 156 -12.93 0.04 -21.52
CA VAL A 156 -14.38 -0.19 -21.45
C VAL A 156 -14.99 -0.53 -22.82
N ASP A 157 -14.48 0.07 -23.90
CA ASP A 157 -14.97 -0.13 -25.26
C ASP A 157 -13.79 -0.50 -26.18
N SER A 158 -13.43 -1.78 -26.16
CA SER A 158 -12.26 -2.31 -26.87
C SER A 158 -12.33 -2.16 -28.39
N LYS A 159 -13.51 -1.83 -28.95
CA LYS A 159 -13.67 -1.51 -30.37
C LYS A 159 -13.15 -0.12 -30.71
N LYS A 160 -13.11 0.79 -29.74
CA LYS A 160 -12.53 2.12 -29.91
C LYS A 160 -11.03 2.05 -29.67
N THR A 161 -10.29 2.66 -30.57
CA THR A 161 -8.84 2.75 -30.49
C THR A 161 -8.37 4.18 -30.75
N ILE A 162 -7.21 4.51 -30.22
CA ILE A 162 -6.48 5.75 -30.47
C ILE A 162 -5.18 5.38 -31.19
N LEU A 163 -4.99 5.90 -32.39
CA LEU A 163 -3.70 5.80 -33.08
C LEU A 163 -2.72 6.77 -32.43
N ILE A 164 -1.56 6.27 -32.01
CA ILE A 164 -0.49 7.08 -31.43
C ILE A 164 0.21 7.81 -32.56
N THR A 165 -0.24 9.03 -32.83
CA THR A 165 0.38 9.94 -33.79
C THR A 165 1.63 10.58 -33.22
N GLU A 166 2.40 11.26 -34.06
CA GLU A 166 3.63 11.95 -33.64
C GLU A 166 3.36 13.02 -32.56
N ASP A 167 2.24 13.74 -32.66
CA ASP A 167 1.84 14.74 -31.68
C ASP A 167 1.52 14.13 -30.32
N ILE A 168 0.77 13.02 -30.29
CA ILE A 168 0.45 12.30 -29.06
C ILE A 168 1.73 11.73 -28.43
N PHE A 169 2.58 11.10 -29.25
CA PHE A 169 3.83 10.50 -28.79
C PHE A 169 4.75 11.53 -28.12
N LYS A 170 4.83 12.75 -28.68
CA LYS A 170 5.62 13.87 -28.10
C LYS A 170 5.06 14.39 -26.77
N MET A 171 3.76 14.21 -26.50
CA MET A 171 3.16 14.59 -25.20
C MET A 171 3.44 13.57 -24.10
N LEU A 172 3.77 12.32 -24.46
CA LEU A 172 4.07 11.28 -23.47
C LEU A 172 5.45 11.50 -22.84
N PRO A 173 5.61 11.26 -21.53
CA PRO A 173 6.93 11.23 -20.92
C PRO A 173 7.77 10.09 -21.51
N VAL A 174 9.09 10.22 -21.48
CA VAL A 174 10.01 9.18 -21.98
C VAL A 174 9.80 7.86 -21.21
N SER A 175 9.73 7.95 -19.89
CA SER A 175 9.47 6.83 -18.98
C SER A 175 8.51 7.23 -17.86
N SER A 176 8.01 6.27 -17.08
CA SER A 176 7.16 6.56 -15.91
C SER A 176 7.90 7.48 -14.91
N PRO A 177 7.32 8.64 -14.54
CA PRO A 177 7.91 9.53 -13.54
C PRO A 177 7.82 8.97 -12.11
N LEU A 178 7.06 7.88 -11.91
CA LEU A 178 6.85 7.26 -10.61
C LEU A 178 7.82 6.11 -10.32
N SER A 179 8.75 5.81 -11.23
CA SER A 179 9.78 4.79 -11.02
C SER A 179 10.87 5.21 -10.03
N VAL A 180 10.78 6.43 -9.48
CA VAL A 180 11.78 7.02 -8.58
C VAL A 180 11.45 6.66 -7.12
N TYR A 181 12.03 5.55 -6.64
CA TYR A 181 12.07 5.05 -5.25
C TYR A 181 10.71 4.88 -4.51
N PRO A 182 10.53 3.82 -3.69
CA PRO A 182 9.29 3.65 -2.93
C PRO A 182 9.08 4.75 -1.87
N PHE A 183 7.87 5.30 -1.82
CA PHE A 183 7.43 6.21 -0.74
C PHE A 183 7.10 5.42 0.53
N LYS A 184 7.41 5.97 1.72
CA LYS A 184 7.18 5.28 3.00
C LYS A 184 5.71 5.35 3.41
N THR A 185 5.07 6.49 3.17
CA THR A 185 3.68 6.78 3.51
C THR A 185 2.95 7.40 2.31
N CYS A 186 1.76 6.90 2.02
CA CYS A 186 0.92 7.40 0.93
C CYS A 186 -0.49 7.66 1.45
N ALA A 187 -1.10 8.76 0.99
CA ALA A 187 -2.53 8.99 1.13
C ALA A 187 -3.20 8.84 -0.24
N VAL A 188 -4.28 8.05 -0.30
CA VAL A 188 -5.16 7.96 -1.47
C VAL A 188 -6.50 8.57 -1.09
N VAL A 189 -6.78 9.76 -1.59
CA VAL A 189 -7.92 10.58 -1.16
C VAL A 189 -8.99 10.55 -2.24
N GLY A 190 -10.08 9.82 -1.97
CA GLY A 190 -11.28 9.85 -2.79
C GLY A 190 -12.17 11.07 -2.52
N ASN A 191 -13.24 11.22 -3.30
CA ASN A 191 -14.17 12.36 -3.20
C ASN A 191 -15.41 12.04 -2.36
N GLY A 192 -15.27 11.18 -1.35
CA GLY A 192 -16.37 10.74 -0.51
C GLY A 192 -16.82 11.84 0.46
N GLY A 193 -18.13 12.03 0.61
CA GLY A 193 -18.70 13.02 1.54
C GLY A 193 -18.35 12.79 3.02
N ILE A 194 -17.87 11.59 3.37
CA ILE A 194 -17.38 11.24 4.72
C ILE A 194 -16.21 12.13 5.18
N LEU A 195 -15.47 12.75 4.25
CA LEU A 195 -14.38 13.65 4.61
C LEU A 195 -14.88 14.98 5.17
N LYS A 196 -16.13 15.38 4.93
CA LYS A 196 -16.65 16.65 5.41
C LYS A 196 -16.65 16.69 6.94
N ASN A 197 -16.08 17.76 7.51
CA ASN A 197 -15.89 17.98 8.95
C ASN A 197 -14.99 16.92 9.64
N SER A 198 -14.22 16.13 8.89
CA SER A 198 -13.33 15.12 9.46
C SER A 198 -12.10 15.73 10.13
N SER A 199 -11.69 16.94 9.72
CA SER A 199 -10.39 17.52 10.08
C SER A 199 -9.17 16.66 9.71
N CYS A 200 -9.30 15.73 8.77
CA CYS A 200 -8.21 14.83 8.34
C CYS A 200 -7.11 15.53 7.51
N GLY A 201 -7.26 16.80 7.14
CA GLY A 201 -6.39 17.44 6.16
C GLY A 201 -4.92 17.47 6.56
N ALA A 202 -4.63 17.70 7.85
CA ALA A 202 -3.25 17.70 8.34
C ALA A 202 -2.60 16.31 8.32
N GLU A 203 -3.37 15.25 8.60
CA GLU A 203 -2.91 13.86 8.53
C GLU A 203 -2.62 13.44 7.08
N ILE A 204 -3.52 13.81 6.16
CA ILE A 204 -3.34 13.59 4.72
C ILE A 204 -2.06 14.28 4.24
N ASP A 205 -1.88 15.55 4.60
CA ASP A 205 -0.71 16.35 4.20
C ASP A 205 0.59 15.90 4.88
N HIS A 206 0.54 15.04 5.90
CA HIS A 206 1.74 14.44 6.49
C HIS A 206 2.33 13.32 5.61
N SER A 207 1.54 12.74 4.70
CA SER A 207 2.02 11.64 3.84
C SER A 207 3.11 12.10 2.86
N ASP A 208 4.06 11.22 2.53
CA ASP A 208 5.14 11.51 1.57
C ASP A 208 4.59 11.74 0.16
N PHE A 209 3.54 11.01 -0.21
CA PHE A 209 2.89 11.12 -1.52
C PHE A 209 1.36 11.08 -1.41
N VAL A 210 0.68 12.04 -2.05
CA VAL A 210 -0.78 12.17 -2.02
C VAL A 210 -1.38 11.99 -3.42
N PHE A 211 -2.21 10.96 -3.56
CA PHE A 211 -3.04 10.68 -4.74
C PHE A 211 -4.43 11.26 -4.56
N ARG A 212 -4.95 11.91 -5.61
CA ARG A 212 -6.33 12.44 -5.68
C ARG A 212 -7.02 12.03 -6.98
N CYS A 213 -8.34 12.12 -7.00
CA CYS A 213 -9.13 11.68 -8.16
C CYS A 213 -10.01 12.81 -8.73
N ASN A 214 -9.95 13.00 -10.05
CA ASN A 214 -10.83 13.89 -10.82
C ASN A 214 -10.79 15.38 -10.41
N LEU A 215 -9.59 15.95 -10.22
CA LEU A 215 -9.37 17.37 -9.87
C LEU A 215 -10.30 17.91 -8.76
N PRO A 216 -10.29 17.32 -7.55
CA PRO A 216 -11.14 17.80 -6.48
C PRO A 216 -10.66 19.15 -5.95
N PRO A 217 -11.54 20.00 -5.41
CA PRO A 217 -11.13 21.22 -4.74
C PRO A 217 -10.35 20.87 -3.46
N THR A 218 -9.16 21.44 -3.33
CA THR A 218 -8.31 21.27 -2.14
C THR A 218 -8.16 22.54 -1.33
N THR A 219 -8.31 23.71 -1.95
CA THR A 219 -8.08 25.02 -1.33
C THR A 219 -9.29 25.59 -0.59
N GLY A 220 -9.07 26.51 0.34
CA GLY A 220 -10.13 27.22 1.06
C GLY A 220 -10.59 26.45 2.31
N SER A 221 -11.86 26.58 2.68
CA SER A 221 -12.40 25.97 3.91
C SER A 221 -12.33 24.44 3.92
N ILE A 222 -12.38 23.79 2.75
CA ILE A 222 -12.34 22.33 2.62
C ILE A 222 -10.95 21.76 2.94
N SER A 223 -9.88 22.56 2.83
CA SER A 223 -8.50 22.11 3.09
C SER A 223 -8.29 21.53 4.48
N LYS A 224 -9.05 21.99 5.48
CA LYS A 224 -9.04 21.44 6.84
C LYS A 224 -9.38 19.95 6.86
N ASP A 225 -10.28 19.52 5.98
CA ASP A 225 -10.82 18.18 5.91
C ASP A 225 -10.04 17.29 4.94
N VAL A 226 -9.60 17.85 3.81
CA VAL A 226 -9.04 17.07 2.69
C VAL A 226 -7.55 17.31 2.44
N GLY A 227 -6.93 18.29 3.10
CA GLY A 227 -5.53 18.68 2.90
C GLY A 227 -5.32 19.47 1.60
N ASN A 228 -4.16 20.11 1.48
CA ASN A 228 -3.75 20.88 0.31
C ASN A 228 -2.70 20.18 -0.56
N LYS A 229 -1.95 19.20 -0.01
CA LYS A 229 -0.89 18.49 -0.74
C LYS A 229 -1.52 17.61 -1.82
N THR A 230 -0.94 17.65 -3.01
CA THR A 230 -1.29 16.78 -4.14
C THR A 230 -0.03 16.49 -4.93
N ASN A 231 0.35 15.22 -5.06
CA ASN A 231 1.49 14.80 -5.89
C ASN A 231 1.02 14.19 -7.21
N LEU A 232 -0.08 13.44 -7.18
CA LEU A 232 -0.74 12.93 -8.38
C LEU A 232 -2.24 13.16 -8.30
N VAL A 233 -2.84 13.58 -9.42
CA VAL A 233 -4.28 13.68 -9.54
C VAL A 233 -4.72 13.10 -10.89
N THR A 234 -5.77 12.28 -10.88
CA THR A 234 -6.37 11.79 -12.12
C THR A 234 -7.35 12.83 -12.66
N VAL A 235 -7.51 12.86 -13.99
CA VAL A 235 -8.49 13.72 -14.66
C VAL A 235 -9.15 12.93 -15.77
N ASN A 236 -10.47 12.79 -15.72
CA ASN A 236 -11.21 12.34 -16.88
C ASN A 236 -11.27 13.49 -17.90
N PRO A 237 -10.90 13.28 -19.18
CA PRO A 237 -10.96 14.33 -20.21
C PRO A 237 -12.31 15.03 -20.34
N SER A 238 -13.42 14.36 -20.01
CA SER A 238 -14.77 14.96 -20.03
C SER A 238 -14.91 16.16 -19.10
N ILE A 239 -14.14 16.21 -18.01
CA ILE A 239 -14.14 17.33 -17.05
C ILE A 239 -13.50 18.56 -17.65
N ILE A 240 -12.50 18.38 -18.52
CA ILE A 240 -11.81 19.47 -19.20
C ILE A 240 -12.69 20.00 -20.34
N ALA A 241 -13.33 19.09 -21.09
CA ALA A 241 -14.20 19.46 -22.21
C ALA A 241 -15.50 20.18 -21.80
N GLN A 242 -15.91 20.08 -20.54
CA GLN A 242 -17.12 20.73 -19.99
C GLN A 242 -16.87 22.12 -19.40
N LYS A 243 -15.60 22.56 -19.33
CA LYS A 243 -15.23 23.91 -18.91
C LYS A 243 -14.86 24.76 -20.11
#